data_AF-A0A2X3M2M5-F1
#
_entry.id   AF-A0A2X3M2M5-F1
#
_cell.length_a   1.000
_cell.length_b   1.000
_cell.length_c   1.000
_cell.angle_alpha   90.00
_cell.angle_beta   90.00
_cell.angle_gamma   90.00
#
_symmetry.space_group_name_H-M   'P 1'
#
loop_
_entity.id
_entity.type
_entity.pdbx_description
1 polymer ?
#
loop_
_entity_poly.entity_id
_entity_poly.type
_entity_poly.pdbx_seq_one_letter_code
_entity_poly.pdbx_strand_id
1 'polypeptide(L)'
;MRYGSRQKWRPVAWAGSALVTILRGLPEILVVLFIYFGSSQLLLTLSDGFTINLGFVQIPVQMDIENFDVSPFLCGVIALSLLYAAYASQTLRGALKAVPVGQWESGQALGLSKSAIFFRLVMPQMWRHALPGLGNQWLGAAERYRAGQFDLV
;
A
#
# COMPACT_ATOMS: atom_id res chain seq x y z
N MET A 1 -26.05 -21.18 -2.46
CA MET A 1 -24.85 -22.01 -2.16
C MET A 1 -23.66 -21.07 -1.90
N ARG A 2 -22.93 -21.30 -0.79
CA ARG A 2 -21.83 -20.46 -0.24
C ARG A 2 -20.73 -20.15 -1.26
N TYR A 3 -20.44 -18.87 -1.53
CA TYR A 3 -19.14 -18.44 -2.08
C TYR A 3 -18.30 -17.71 -1.02
N GLY A 4 -18.10 -18.39 0.11
CA GLY A 4 -17.11 -18.02 1.12
C GLY A 4 -15.84 -18.83 0.92
N SER A 5 -15.10 -18.60 -0.16
CA SER A 5 -13.76 -19.19 -0.32
C SER A 5 -12.93 -18.50 -1.40
N ARG A 6 -12.36 -17.34 -1.05
CA ARG A 6 -11.04 -16.93 -1.55
C ARG A 6 -10.36 -16.05 -0.51
N GLN A 7 -10.15 -16.64 0.67
CA GLN A 7 -9.49 -16.04 1.82
C GLN A 7 -8.24 -16.86 2.20
N LYS A 8 -7.43 -17.27 1.20
CA LYS A 8 -6.15 -17.96 1.45
C LYS A 8 -5.01 -17.01 1.88
N TRP A 9 -5.20 -15.70 1.73
CA TRP A 9 -4.21 -14.66 2.08
C TRP A 9 -4.63 -13.79 3.27
N ARG A 10 -5.51 -14.28 4.17
CA ARG A 10 -5.93 -13.53 5.38
C ARG A 10 -4.75 -13.03 6.23
N PRO A 11 -3.67 -13.80 6.46
CA PRO A 11 -2.54 -13.31 7.24
C PRO A 11 -1.81 -12.18 6.53
N VAL A 12 -1.60 -12.28 5.21
CA VAL A 12 -0.89 -11.27 4.41
C VAL A 12 -1.73 -10.01 4.24
N ALA A 13 -3.04 -10.15 4.04
CA ALA A 13 -3.96 -9.01 3.99
C ALA A 13 -4.10 -8.33 5.35
N TRP A 14 -3.99 -9.07 6.45
CA TRP A 14 -3.98 -8.53 7.80
C TRP A 14 -2.66 -7.84 8.12
N ALA A 15 -1.51 -8.45 7.79
CA ALA A 15 -0.19 -7.84 7.91
C ALA A 15 -0.09 -6.56 7.08
N GLY A 16 -0.54 -6.58 5.82
CA GLY A 16 -0.59 -5.39 4.99
C GLY A 16 -1.55 -4.32 5.52
N SER A 17 -2.69 -4.71 6.09
CA SER A 17 -3.62 -3.76 6.71
C SER A 17 -3.07 -3.19 8.02
N ALA A 18 -2.35 -3.98 8.81
CA ALA A 18 -1.67 -3.56 10.04
C ALA A 18 -0.52 -2.61 9.71
N LEU A 19 0.34 -2.95 8.75
CA LEU A 19 1.42 -2.11 8.25
C LEU A 19 0.88 -0.77 7.75
N VAL A 20 -0.16 -0.77 6.92
CA VAL A 20 -0.83 0.46 6.47
C VAL A 20 -1.49 1.22 7.62
N THR A 21 -2.00 0.54 8.64
CA THR A 21 -2.61 1.22 9.80
C THR A 21 -1.55 1.87 10.68
N ILE A 22 -0.41 1.21 10.88
CA ILE A 22 0.74 1.74 11.60
C ILE A 22 1.34 2.92 10.84
N LEU A 23 1.58 2.80 9.53
CA LEU A 23 2.11 3.88 8.71
C LEU A 23 1.23 5.14 8.69
N ARG A 24 -0.10 4.97 8.80
CA ARG A 24 -1.05 6.10 8.89
C ARG A 24 -1.28 6.62 10.31
N GLY A 25 -0.87 5.86 11.33
CA GLY A 25 -0.99 6.24 12.74
C GLY A 25 0.21 7.03 13.25
N LEU A 26 1.32 7.01 12.52
CA LEU A 26 2.52 7.77 12.81
C LEU A 26 2.46 9.14 12.09
N PRO A 27 2.97 10.22 12.73
CA PRO A 27 3.26 11.48 12.06
C PRO A 27 3.98 11.27 10.73
N GLU A 28 3.59 12.00 9.68
CA GLU A 28 4.09 11.79 8.30
C GLU A 28 5.62 11.93 8.21
N ILE A 29 6.19 12.84 9.02
CA ILE A 29 7.64 13.05 9.14
C ILE A 29 8.35 11.79 9.63
N LEU A 30 7.74 11.03 10.56
CA LEU A 30 8.33 9.79 11.07
C LEU A 30 8.39 8.71 10.01
N VAL A 31 7.46 8.66 9.06
CA VAL A 31 7.48 7.68 7.96
C VAL A 31 8.63 7.96 7.01
N VAL A 32 8.85 9.24 6.66
CA VAL A 32 10.00 9.67 5.85
C VAL A 32 11.30 9.36 6.57
N LEU A 33 11.37 9.65 7.89
CA LEU A 33 12.51 9.33 8.75
C LEU A 33 12.79 7.83 8.77
N PHE A 34 11.76 7.01 9.02
CA PHE A 34 11.88 5.55 9.04
C PHE A 34 12.37 5.00 7.71
N ILE A 35 11.94 5.56 6.58
CA ILE A 35 12.39 5.11 5.26
C ILE A 35 13.83 5.53 5.02
N TYR A 36 14.22 6.76 5.34
CA TYR A 36 15.58 7.23 5.19
C TYR A 36 16.55 6.43 6.07
N PHE A 37 16.36 6.45 7.38
CA PHE A 37 17.23 5.72 8.33
C PHE A 37 17.10 4.20 8.18
N GLY A 38 15.90 3.69 7.93
CA GLY A 38 15.67 2.26 7.71
C GLY A 38 16.35 1.76 6.44
N SER A 39 16.30 2.50 5.33
CA SER A 39 17.01 2.13 4.10
C SER A 39 18.53 2.12 4.28
N SER A 40 19.07 3.13 4.97
CA SER A 40 20.51 3.20 5.27
C SER A 40 20.93 2.02 6.15
N GLN A 41 20.17 1.71 7.20
CA GLN A 41 20.44 0.57 8.07
C GLN A 41 20.35 -0.77 7.32
N LEU A 42 19.34 -0.94 6.46
CA LEU A 42 19.16 -2.17 5.68
C LEU A 42 20.33 -2.39 4.72
N LEU A 43 20.77 -1.32 4.05
CA LEU A 43 21.94 -1.35 3.17
C LEU A 43 23.22 -1.71 3.92
N LEU A 44 23.45 -1.11 5.10
CA LEU A 44 24.60 -1.47 5.95
C LEU A 44 24.54 -2.94 6.38
N THR A 45 23.38 -3.45 6.81
CA THR A 45 23.26 -4.87 7.18
C THR A 45 23.42 -5.84 6.01
N LEU A 46 23.10 -5.41 4.79
CA LEU A 46 23.35 -6.19 3.57
C LEU A 46 24.82 -6.10 3.12
N SER A 47 25.47 -4.97 3.37
CA SER A 47 26.89 -4.71 3.11
C SER A 47 27.79 -5.50 4.06
N ASP A 48 27.48 -5.50 5.35
CA ASP A 48 28.15 -6.34 6.37
C ASP A 48 27.91 -7.84 6.12
N GLY A 49 26.87 -8.15 5.34
CA GLY A 49 26.51 -9.48 4.90
C GLY A 49 25.72 -10.28 5.93
N PHE A 50 24.75 -11.03 5.44
CA PHE A 50 23.96 -11.94 6.27
C PHE A 50 24.36 -13.39 6.01
N THR A 51 24.64 -14.14 7.08
CA THR A 51 24.93 -15.58 6.99
C THR A 51 23.65 -16.37 7.12
N ILE A 52 23.13 -16.89 6.01
CA ILE A 52 21.97 -17.79 6.06
C ILE A 52 22.47 -19.16 6.50
N ASN A 53 22.19 -19.53 7.75
CA ASN A 53 22.54 -20.83 8.30
C ASN A 53 21.42 -21.84 8.02
N LEU A 54 21.55 -22.61 6.93
CA LEU A 54 20.60 -23.66 6.53
C LEU A 54 21.03 -25.04 7.08
N GLY A 55 21.53 -25.08 8.31
CA GLY A 55 21.93 -26.31 9.03
C GLY A 55 23.17 -27.03 8.48
N PHE A 56 23.22 -27.29 7.17
CA PHE A 56 24.28 -28.04 6.49
C PHE A 56 25.13 -27.18 5.54
N VAL A 57 24.69 -25.96 5.20
CA VAL A 57 25.42 -25.02 4.34
C VAL A 57 25.25 -23.61 4.89
N GLN A 58 26.36 -22.91 5.06
CA GLN A 58 26.41 -21.50 5.43
C GLN A 58 26.69 -20.71 4.16
N ILE A 59 25.72 -19.92 3.70
CA ILE A 59 25.90 -19.05 2.55
C ILE A 59 26.09 -17.63 3.10
N PRO A 60 27.32 -17.07 3.09
CA PRO A 60 27.52 -15.66 3.35
C PRO A 60 26.99 -14.88 2.14
N VAL A 61 25.85 -14.21 2.32
CA VAL A 61 25.32 -13.27 1.33
C VAL A 61 25.89 -11.90 1.70
N GLN A 62 27.06 -11.57 1.14
CA GLN A 62 27.65 -10.24 1.18
C GLN A 62 27.43 -9.60 -0.18
N MET A 63 26.73 -8.47 -0.20
CA MET A 63 26.73 -7.60 -1.38
C MET A 63 27.66 -6.45 -1.05
N ASP A 64 28.78 -6.36 -1.77
CA ASP A 64 29.66 -5.20 -1.68
C ASP A 64 28.99 -4.01 -2.37
N ILE A 65 28.26 -3.22 -1.59
CA ILE A 65 27.57 -2.02 -2.06
C ILE A 65 28.44 -0.83 -1.69
N GLU A 66 29.53 -0.62 -2.43
CA GLU A 66 30.32 0.60 -2.28
C GLU A 66 29.50 1.81 -2.76
N ASN A 67 29.24 2.74 -1.85
CA ASN A 67 28.65 4.06 -2.10
C ASN A 67 27.19 4.08 -2.62
N PHE A 68 26.24 3.52 -1.88
CA PHE A 68 24.84 3.91 -2.08
C PHE A 68 24.56 5.24 -1.36
N ASP A 69 24.63 6.34 -2.11
CA ASP A 69 24.22 7.64 -1.62
C ASP A 69 22.69 7.71 -1.60
N VAL A 70 22.10 7.46 -0.43
CA VAL A 70 20.65 7.50 -0.22
C VAL A 70 20.20 8.96 -0.32
N SER A 71 19.85 9.40 -1.53
CA SER A 71 19.35 10.76 -1.74
C SER A 71 18.12 11.01 -0.86
N PRO A 72 18.14 11.99 0.07
CA PRO A 72 17.01 12.31 0.92
C PRO A 72 15.74 12.63 0.11
N PHE A 73 15.92 13.22 -1.08
CA PHE A 73 14.83 13.50 -2.01
C PHE A 73 14.16 12.22 -2.50
N LEU A 74 14.94 11.23 -2.94
CA LEU A 74 14.40 9.95 -3.43
C LEU A 74 13.69 9.17 -2.31
N CYS A 75 14.24 9.18 -1.09
CA CYS A 75 13.57 8.64 0.09
C CYS A 75 12.24 9.34 0.38
N GLY A 76 12.21 10.67 0.30
CA GLY A 76 10.98 11.44 0.45
C GLY A 76 9.92 11.07 -0.58
N VAL A 77 10.31 10.96 -1.85
CA VAL A 77 9.41 10.54 -2.95
C VAL A 77 8.84 9.14 -2.70
N ILE A 78 9.69 8.18 -2.33
CA ILE A 78 9.27 6.81 -2.04
C ILE A 78 8.34 6.77 -0.83
N ALA A 79 8.68 7.47 0.25
CA ALA A 79 7.89 7.54 1.47
C ALA A 79 6.50 8.11 1.22
N LEU A 80 6.43 9.26 0.53
CA LEU A 80 5.17 9.90 0.18
C LEU A 80 4.35 9.05 -0.79
N SER A 81 4.99 8.42 -1.76
CA SER A 81 4.31 7.51 -2.71
C SER A 81 3.70 6.32 -1.99
N LEU A 82 4.44 5.70 -1.06
CA LEU A 82 3.95 4.56 -0.29
C LEU A 82 2.80 4.96 0.63
N LEU A 83 2.93 6.10 1.31
CA LEU A 83 1.89 6.65 2.18
C LEU A 83 0.61 6.93 1.38
N TYR A 84 0.72 7.62 0.24
CA TYR A 84 -0.42 7.92 -0.61
C TYR A 84 -1.04 6.66 -1.22
N ALA A 85 -0.22 5.70 -1.67
CA ALA A 85 -0.70 4.42 -2.18
C ALA A 85 -1.46 3.61 -1.12
N ALA A 86 -1.01 3.65 0.12
CA ALA A 86 -1.68 3.04 1.28
C ALA A 86 -3.08 3.65 1.51
N TYR A 87 -3.20 4.98 1.50
CA TYR A 87 -4.49 5.67 1.61
C TYR A 87 -5.40 5.37 0.41
N ALA A 88 -4.87 5.48 -0.81
CA ALA A 88 -5.61 5.20 -2.05
C ALA A 88 -6.13 3.76 -2.08
N SER A 89 -5.34 2.78 -1.63
CA SER A 89 -5.74 1.37 -1.53
C SER A 89 -6.94 1.16 -0.62
N GLN A 90 -7.03 1.90 0.50
CA GLN A 90 -8.16 1.79 1.42
C GLN A 90 -9.41 2.42 0.85
N THR A 91 -9.29 3.59 0.21
CA THR A 91 -10.40 4.24 -0.48
C THR A 91 -10.92 3.35 -1.60
N LEU A 92 -10.03 2.78 -2.42
CA LEU A 92 -10.39 1.86 -3.50
C LEU A 92 -11.05 0.59 -2.97
N ARG A 93 -10.56 0.05 -1.85
CA ARG A 93 -11.17 -1.12 -1.18
C ARG A 93 -12.54 -0.80 -0.61
N GLY A 94 -12.75 0.40 -0.07
CA GLY A 94 -14.05 0.89 0.36
C GLY A 94 -15.02 1.02 -0.81
N ALA A 95 -14.56 1.61 -1.92
CA ALA A 95 -15.32 1.76 -3.15
C ALA A 95 -15.67 0.40 -3.78
N LEU A 96 -14.76 -0.57 -3.74
CA LEU A 96 -15.03 -1.93 -4.25
C LEU A 96 -16.13 -2.63 -3.44
N LYS A 97 -16.15 -2.43 -2.12
CA LYS A 97 -17.21 -2.95 -1.24
C LYS A 97 -18.56 -2.27 -1.46
N ALA A 98 -18.59 -1.05 -2.00
CA ALA A 98 -19.82 -0.34 -2.31
C ALA A 98 -20.53 -0.90 -3.55
N VAL A 99 -19.82 -1.62 -4.43
CA VAL A 99 -20.43 -2.24 -5.62
C VAL A 99 -21.27 -3.46 -5.19
N PRO A 100 -22.55 -3.55 -5.60
CA PRO A 100 -23.41 -4.69 -5.27
C PRO A 100 -22.85 -6.02 -5.77
N VAL A 101 -22.80 -7.02 -4.88
CA VAL A 101 -22.31 -8.38 -5.21
C VAL A 101 -23.11 -9.07 -6.31
N GLY A 102 -24.39 -8.71 -6.49
CA GLY A 102 -25.25 -9.26 -7.55
C GLY A 102 -24.70 -9.05 -8.96
N GLN A 103 -23.91 -7.99 -9.21
CA GLN A 103 -23.26 -7.75 -10.51
C GLN A 103 -22.30 -8.89 -10.90
N TRP A 104 -21.66 -9.52 -9.90
CA TRP A 104 -20.79 -10.67 -10.14
C TRP A 104 -21.58 -11.93 -10.51
N GLU A 105 -22.75 -12.13 -9.90
CA GLU A 105 -23.61 -13.28 -10.13
C GLU A 105 -24.31 -13.16 -11.49
N SER A 106 -24.80 -11.96 -11.83
CA SER A 106 -25.38 -11.66 -13.14
C SER A 106 -24.37 -11.83 -14.29
N GLY A 107 -23.13 -11.35 -14.12
CA GLY A 107 -22.09 -11.55 -15.13
C GLY A 107 -21.72 -13.03 -15.33
N GLN A 108 -21.72 -13.82 -14.26
CA GLN A 108 -21.49 -15.26 -14.32
C GLN A 108 -22.64 -16.01 -15.00
N ALA A 109 -23.90 -15.60 -14.74
CA ALA A 109 -25.07 -16.17 -15.42
C ALA A 109 -25.06 -15.90 -16.94
N LEU A 110 -24.44 -14.80 -17.36
CA LEU A 110 -24.22 -14.47 -18.78
C LEU A 110 -22.99 -15.17 -19.39
N GLY A 111 -22.32 -16.06 -18.65
CA GLY A 111 -21.15 -16.80 -19.13
C GLY A 111 -19.86 -15.97 -19.23
N LEU A 112 -19.80 -14.78 -18.63
CA LEU A 112 -18.61 -13.93 -18.67
C LEU A 112 -17.51 -14.46 -17.74
N SER A 113 -16.25 -14.32 -18.16
CA SER A 113 -15.10 -14.64 -17.32
C SER A 113 -14.97 -13.64 -16.16
N LYS A 114 -14.39 -14.07 -15.04
CA LYS A 114 -14.22 -13.21 -13.84
C LYS A 114 -13.45 -11.92 -14.13
N SER A 115 -12.45 -11.97 -15.02
CA SER A 115 -11.72 -10.78 -15.45
C SER A 115 -12.60 -9.86 -16.31
N ALA A 116 -13.39 -10.40 -17.23
CA ALA A 116 -14.32 -9.60 -18.03
C ALA A 116 -15.37 -8.91 -17.14
N ILE A 117 -15.93 -9.62 -16.16
CA ILE A 117 -16.88 -9.04 -15.18
C ILE A 117 -16.21 -7.93 -14.39
N PHE A 118 -14.98 -8.16 -13.91
CA PHE A 118 -14.24 -7.16 -13.15
C PHE A 118 -13.97 -5.89 -13.98
N PHE A 119 -13.32 -6.02 -15.13
CA PHE A 119 -12.91 -4.86 -15.94
C PHE A 119 -14.06 -4.14 -16.63
N ARG A 120 -15.12 -4.86 -17.06
CA ARG A 120 -16.24 -4.25 -17.81
C ARG A 120 -17.40 -3.79 -16.93
N LEU A 121 -17.69 -4.47 -15.80
CA LEU A 121 -18.85 -4.13 -14.97
C LEU A 121 -18.42 -3.49 -13.65
N VAL A 122 -17.54 -4.15 -12.89
CA VAL A 122 -17.26 -3.79 -11.49
C VAL A 122 -16.31 -2.60 -11.38
N MET A 123 -15.22 -2.60 -12.15
CA MET A 123 -14.18 -1.57 -12.14
C MET A 123 -14.71 -0.17 -12.47
N PRO A 124 -15.50 0.06 -13.55
CA PRO A 124 -16.03 1.39 -13.84
C PRO A 124 -17.02 1.89 -12.78
N GLN A 125 -17.81 1.01 -12.17
CA GLN A 125 -18.73 1.38 -11.08
C GLN A 125 -17.97 1.72 -9.80
N MET A 126 -17.00 0.89 -9.42
CA MET A 126 -16.09 1.14 -8.31
C MET A 126 -15.40 2.50 -8.44
N TRP A 127 -14.91 2.85 -9.64
CA TRP A 127 -14.20 4.11 -9.86
C TRP A 127 -15.09 5.33 -9.56
N ARG A 128 -16.37 5.28 -9.95
CA ARG A 128 -17.34 6.34 -9.63
C ARG A 128 -17.55 6.52 -8.13
N HIS A 129 -17.43 5.45 -7.34
CA HIS A 129 -17.48 5.54 -5.87
C HIS A 129 -16.15 5.96 -5.25
N ALA A 130 -15.01 5.63 -5.86
CA ALA A 130 -13.69 5.99 -5.36
C ALA A 130 -13.37 7.49 -5.56
N LEU A 131 -13.81 8.07 -6.68
CA LEU A 131 -13.58 9.46 -7.04
C LEU A 131 -13.97 10.49 -5.95
N PRO A 132 -15.18 10.47 -5.38
CA PRO A 132 -15.54 11.41 -4.32
C PRO A 132 -14.71 11.21 -3.05
N GLY A 133 -14.33 9.97 -2.73
CA GLY A 133 -13.47 9.66 -1.58
C GLY A 133 -12.06 10.21 -1.72
N LEU A 134 -11.46 10.11 -2.92
CA LEU A 134 -10.17 10.72 -3.24
C LEU A 134 -10.26 12.25 -3.27
N GLY A 135 -11.34 12.80 -3.85
CA GLY A 135 -11.60 14.23 -3.90
C GLY A 135 -11.72 14.87 -2.51
N ASN A 136 -12.36 14.18 -1.55
CA ASN A 136 -12.48 14.68 -0.18
C ASN A 136 -11.12 14.79 0.53
N GLN A 137 -10.19 13.86 0.27
CA GLN A 137 -8.85 13.92 0.85
C GLN A 137 -8.04 15.09 0.27
N TRP A 138 -8.16 15.33 -1.04
CA TRP A 138 -7.50 16.45 -1.70
C TRP A 138 -8.06 17.81 -1.25
N LEU A 139 -9.38 17.93 -1.15
CA LEU A 139 -10.02 19.17 -0.67
C LEU A 139 -9.63 19.45 0.78
N GLY A 140 -9.62 18.42 1.64
CA GLY A 140 -9.17 18.56 3.03
C GLY A 140 -7.72 19.01 3.14
N ALA A 141 -6.82 18.53 2.27
CA ALA A 141 -5.46 19.03 2.21
C ALA A 141 -5.43 20.50 1.76
N ALA A 142 -6.14 20.85 0.69
CA ALA A 142 -6.21 22.22 0.17
C ALA A 142 -6.78 23.22 1.20
N GLU A 143 -7.76 22.80 1.97
CA GLU A 143 -8.37 23.63 3.01
C GLU A 143 -7.43 23.82 4.21
N ARG A 144 -6.67 22.80 4.62
CA ARG A 144 -5.60 22.95 5.63
C ARG A 144 -4.52 23.94 5.20
N TYR A 145 -4.16 23.94 3.91
CA TYR A 145 -3.26 24.95 3.34
C TYR A 145 -3.85 26.36 3.38
N ARG A 146 -5.15 26.50 3.11
CA ARG A 146 -5.85 27.79 3.18
C ARG A 146 -6.01 28.30 4.62
N ALA A 147 -6.13 27.41 5.59
CA ALA A 147 -6.35 27.73 7.00
C ALA A 147 -5.08 27.99 7.81
N GLY A 148 -3.88 27.81 7.24
CA GLY A 148 -2.61 28.09 7.93
C GLY A 148 -2.31 27.16 9.12
N GLN A 149 -2.97 26.00 9.25
CA GLN A 149 -2.86 25.09 10.39
C GLN A 149 -1.73 24.04 10.24
N PHE A 150 -0.53 24.47 9.83
CA PHE A 150 0.66 23.59 9.87
C PHE A 150 1.36 23.56 11.24
N ASP A 151 0.95 24.41 12.19
CA ASP A 151 1.67 24.61 13.46
C ASP A 151 1.31 23.63 14.60
N LEU A 152 0.54 22.56 14.36
CA LEU A 152 0.09 21.65 15.45
C LEU A 152 0.23 20.15 15.13
N VAL A 153 1.40 19.72 14.62
CA VAL A 153 1.89 18.34 14.75
C VAL A 153 3.31 18.37 15.31
#